data_AF-A0A0C3CNR9-F1
#
_entry.id   AF-A0A0C3CNR9-F1
#
_cell.length_a   1.000
_cell.length_b   1.000
_cell.length_c   1.000
_cell.angle_alpha   90.00
_cell.angle_beta   90.00
_cell.angle_gamma   90.00
#
_symmetry.space_group_name_H-M   'P 1'
#
loop_
_entity.id
_entity.type
_entity.pdbx_description
1 polymer ?
#
loop_
_entity_poly.entity_id
_entity_poly.type
_entity_poly.pdbx_seq_one_letter_code
_entity_poly.pdbx_strand_id
1 'polypeptide(L)'
;MPPVPNVPPSVEYHVYRTSPYWHNNPQYVFWQPPGCVPGPLPIHLPQFAPPREPPPNRLRRHRPNQQQRPSPYPPPQPQMTHVPAQTHHSHPQSRPRSPSRSRPAQRQPSQPAPDTRSRSRNPRPATTQDRTRSHSPQSRNPQPATPTRTRSRSRSPYPRREDDGRRAILKGFANETIAALNNGAVDVSTTQQHTELFLESSQELADWRRPRAHQPSAIRTKIEVLPLSTLKGARHLHDLDPRSKIGVLNFASATSPGGGFLNGARAQEESIARSSSLYVSLTTDAARPFYALHAGRGENNGFYTHAMIYSPEVHLFRDDDGTWLNAIPVDIVTSPAVNAGKVRRRYTQGDALENKIEAAMRERMARVLALFEMKGATSLVLGSFGTGVFQNDVGVVARVWRDLLINRDARFRSAFREVVFCIPDAHTRGVFEAALFSRGGGRGPYVPAHAGDGGGDP
;
A
#
# COMPACT_ATOMS: atom_id res chain seq x y z
N MET A 1 21.92 -36.48 45.54
CA MET A 1 20.95 -35.68 44.78
C MET A 1 21.50 -34.27 44.61
N PRO A 2 21.40 -33.64 43.43
CA PRO A 2 21.84 -32.26 43.23
C PRO A 2 20.86 -31.24 43.83
N PRO A 3 21.30 -30.02 44.16
CA PRO A 3 20.43 -28.98 44.73
C PRO A 3 19.46 -28.39 43.69
N VAL A 4 18.30 -27.97 44.17
CA VAL A 4 17.21 -27.38 43.37
C VAL A 4 17.58 -25.95 42.94
N PRO A 5 17.45 -25.57 41.65
CA PRO A 5 17.68 -24.19 41.22
C PRO A 5 16.52 -23.26 41.61
N ASN A 6 16.88 -22.05 42.05
CA ASN A 6 15.94 -21.00 42.45
C ASN A 6 14.99 -20.60 41.31
N VAL A 7 13.69 -20.50 41.61
CA VAL A 7 12.67 -19.95 40.71
C VAL A 7 12.54 -18.44 40.96
N PRO A 8 12.78 -17.57 39.98
CA PRO A 8 12.52 -16.14 40.13
C PRO A 8 11.01 -15.84 40.18
N PRO A 9 10.56 -14.81 40.92
CA PRO A 9 9.15 -14.52 41.10
C PRO A 9 8.46 -14.11 39.79
N SER A 10 7.18 -14.45 39.70
CA SER A 10 6.29 -14.11 38.59
C SER A 10 6.18 -12.60 38.37
N VAL A 11 6.53 -12.12 37.18
CA VAL A 11 6.34 -10.73 36.79
C VAL A 11 4.86 -10.46 36.52
N GLU A 12 4.26 -9.55 37.29
CA GLU A 12 2.88 -9.12 37.12
C GLU A 12 2.68 -8.35 35.81
N TYR A 13 1.50 -8.54 35.19
CA TYR A 13 1.10 -7.77 34.02
C TYR A 13 0.49 -6.43 34.44
N HIS A 14 1.29 -5.35 34.46
CA HIS A 14 0.75 -4.01 34.58
C HIS A 14 -0.01 -3.59 33.32
N VAL A 15 -1.34 -3.75 33.36
CA VAL A 15 -2.26 -3.19 32.38
C VAL A 15 -2.63 -1.77 32.83
N TYR A 16 -1.99 -0.76 32.24
CA TYR A 16 -2.41 0.62 32.44
C TYR A 16 -3.76 0.88 31.74
N ARG A 17 -4.86 0.78 32.51
CA ARG A 17 -6.15 1.37 32.13
C ARG A 17 -6.12 2.86 32.44
N THR A 18 -6.15 3.72 31.42
CA THR A 18 -6.41 5.15 31.60
C THR A 18 -7.91 5.37 31.82
N SER A 19 -8.26 5.98 32.96
CA SER A 19 -9.64 6.35 33.30
C SER A 19 -10.01 7.72 32.67
N PRO A 20 -11.26 7.94 32.22
CA PRO A 20 -11.61 9.13 31.44
C PRO A 20 -12.45 10.16 32.22
N TYR A 21 -11.81 11.14 32.86
CA TYR A 21 -12.47 12.38 33.29
C TYR A 21 -11.52 13.57 33.19
N TRP A 22 -12.05 14.71 32.73
CA TRP A 22 -11.92 16.08 33.28
C TRP A 22 -12.30 17.12 32.20
N HIS A 23 -13.16 18.07 32.58
CA HIS A 23 -13.59 19.21 31.77
C HIS A 23 -13.03 20.52 32.36
N ASN A 24 -12.92 21.54 31.50
CA ASN A 24 -12.70 22.98 31.74
C ASN A 24 -12.75 23.50 33.20
N ASN A 25 -11.72 24.22 33.65
CA ASN A 25 -11.64 25.69 33.52
C ASN A 25 -10.22 26.22 33.89
N PRO A 26 -9.82 27.45 33.51
CA PRO A 26 -8.49 28.00 33.78
C PRO A 26 -8.43 28.88 35.04
N GLN A 27 -7.21 29.16 35.56
CA GLN A 27 -6.70 30.46 36.05
C GLN A 27 -5.48 30.29 37.01
N TYR A 28 -4.47 31.18 36.87
CA TYR A 28 -3.35 31.46 37.81
C TYR A 28 -2.37 30.31 38.17
N VAL A 29 -1.10 30.50 38.57
CA VAL A 29 -0.14 31.64 38.55
C VAL A 29 1.29 31.02 38.49
N PHE A 30 2.24 31.65 37.78
CA PHE A 30 3.65 31.23 37.82
C PHE A 30 4.40 31.82 39.03
N TRP A 31 5.13 30.98 39.75
CA TRP A 31 6.04 31.37 40.82
C TRP A 31 7.47 31.53 40.27
N GLN A 32 8.17 32.61 40.62
CA GLN A 32 9.59 32.82 40.29
C GLN A 32 10.44 32.99 41.58
N PRO A 33 11.67 32.47 41.61
CA PRO A 33 12.66 32.81 42.63
C PRO A 33 13.37 34.14 42.29
N PRO A 34 13.82 34.93 43.27
CA PRO A 34 14.38 36.27 43.06
C PRO A 34 15.90 36.28 42.84
N GLY A 35 16.38 37.32 42.14
CA GLY A 35 17.74 37.85 42.34
C GLY A 35 18.73 37.72 41.19
N CYS A 36 18.56 38.52 40.12
CA CYS A 36 19.67 39.04 39.31
C CYS A 36 19.20 40.25 38.49
N VAL A 37 19.90 41.38 38.59
CA VAL A 37 19.60 42.63 37.86
C VAL A 37 20.55 42.80 36.69
N PRO A 38 20.05 43.06 35.47
CA PRO A 38 20.82 43.73 34.44
C PRO A 38 20.17 45.07 34.04
N GLY A 39 21.00 46.11 33.89
CA GLY A 39 20.60 47.42 33.36
C GLY A 39 20.36 47.41 31.84
N PRO A 40 19.87 48.52 31.27
CA PRO A 40 19.48 48.59 29.86
C PRO A 40 20.70 48.65 28.93
N LEU A 41 20.70 47.84 27.87
CA LEU A 41 21.58 47.97 26.73
C LEU A 41 20.76 48.28 25.46
N PRO A 42 21.30 49.09 24.53
CA PRO A 42 20.52 49.73 23.47
C PRO A 42 20.19 48.79 22.30
N ILE A 43 19.02 49.01 21.70
CA ILE A 43 18.54 48.31 20.51
C ILE A 43 19.23 48.91 19.27
N HIS A 44 20.15 48.17 18.66
CA HIS A 44 20.62 48.44 17.29
C HIS A 44 19.99 47.44 16.31
N LEU A 45 19.05 47.93 15.51
CA LEU A 45 18.51 47.22 14.34
C LEU A 45 19.48 47.37 13.15
N PRO A 46 20.00 46.28 12.56
CA PRO A 46 20.71 46.37 11.29
C PRO A 46 19.70 46.58 10.15
N GLN A 47 19.85 47.69 9.42
CA GLN A 47 19.08 47.95 8.20
C GLN A 47 19.57 47.01 7.09
N PHE A 48 18.70 46.13 6.60
CA PHE A 48 18.98 45.32 5.41
C PHE A 48 18.82 46.19 4.15
N ALA A 49 19.92 46.38 3.42
CA ALA A 49 19.90 47.02 2.11
C ALA A 49 19.26 46.07 1.05
N PRO A 50 18.51 46.60 0.07
CA PRO A 50 17.92 45.78 -0.98
C PRO A 50 18.98 45.15 -1.91
N PRO A 51 18.71 43.97 -2.48
CA PRO A 51 19.66 43.27 -3.35
C PRO A 51 19.91 44.04 -4.66
N ARG A 52 21.17 44.02 -5.12
CA ARG A 52 21.59 44.64 -6.38
C ARG A 52 21.12 43.80 -7.58
N GLU A 53 20.67 44.47 -8.64
CA GLU A 53 20.29 43.83 -9.91
C GLU A 53 21.49 43.13 -10.58
N PRO A 54 21.28 41.98 -11.26
CA PRO A 54 22.32 41.34 -12.07
C PRO A 54 22.57 42.09 -13.38
N PRO A 55 23.82 42.16 -13.88
CA PRO A 55 24.13 42.85 -15.13
C PRO A 55 23.56 42.13 -16.36
N PRO A 56 23.21 42.86 -17.44
CA PRO A 56 22.54 42.28 -18.61
C PRO A 56 23.45 41.34 -19.42
N ASN A 57 22.85 40.23 -19.87
CA ASN A 57 23.50 39.21 -20.70
C ASN A 57 24.10 39.79 -21.99
N ARG A 58 25.44 39.78 -22.13
CA ARG A 58 26.10 40.05 -23.41
C ARG A 58 25.95 38.85 -24.35
N LEU A 59 25.18 39.04 -25.42
CA LEU A 59 25.14 38.20 -26.61
C LEU A 59 26.56 37.82 -27.08
N ARG A 60 26.97 36.55 -26.91
CA ARG A 60 28.16 36.02 -27.58
C ARG A 60 27.81 35.63 -29.01
N ARG A 61 28.43 36.33 -29.96
CA ARG A 61 28.30 36.10 -31.41
C ARG A 61 28.90 34.73 -31.80
N HIS A 62 28.19 33.96 -32.62
CA HIS A 62 28.76 32.84 -33.35
C HIS A 62 29.82 33.32 -34.36
N ARG A 63 30.95 32.61 -34.44
CA ARG A 63 31.76 32.42 -35.67
C ARG A 63 32.46 31.04 -35.64
N PRO A 64 32.87 30.49 -36.79
CA PRO A 64 32.76 29.04 -37.04
C PRO A 64 34.09 28.27 -37.10
N ASN A 65 33.95 26.93 -37.17
CA ASN A 65 34.90 25.92 -37.69
C ASN A 65 36.42 26.14 -37.50
N GLN A 66 37.02 25.32 -36.64
CA GLN A 66 38.40 24.86 -36.83
C GLN A 66 38.46 23.33 -36.89
N GLN A 67 39.38 22.84 -37.72
CA GLN A 67 39.48 21.45 -38.14
C GLN A 67 40.11 20.58 -37.05
N GLN A 68 39.59 19.36 -36.88
CA GLN A 68 40.23 18.35 -36.04
C GLN A 68 41.51 17.83 -36.71
N ARG A 69 42.61 17.75 -35.95
CA ARG A 69 43.81 16.98 -36.34
C ARG A 69 43.66 15.52 -35.88
N PRO A 70 44.13 14.52 -36.64
CA PRO A 70 43.99 13.11 -36.29
C PRO A 70 44.93 12.68 -35.15
N SER A 71 44.50 11.68 -34.39
CA SER A 71 45.27 11.04 -33.30
C SER A 71 46.23 9.96 -33.85
N PRO A 72 47.46 9.81 -33.31
CA PRO A 72 48.51 8.98 -33.92
C PRO A 72 48.66 7.57 -33.33
N TYR A 73 47.58 6.84 -33.04
CA TYR A 73 47.67 5.44 -32.58
C TYR A 73 46.54 4.54 -33.12
N PRO A 74 46.85 3.42 -33.82
CA PRO A 74 45.88 2.40 -34.19
C PRO A 74 45.61 1.40 -33.05
N PRO A 75 44.40 0.84 -32.93
CA PRO A 75 44.12 -0.23 -31.96
C PRO A 75 44.71 -1.59 -32.42
N PRO A 76 45.13 -2.46 -31.49
CA PRO A 76 45.75 -3.74 -31.83
C PRO A 76 44.74 -4.78 -32.34
N GLN A 77 45.13 -5.56 -33.35
CA GLN A 77 44.41 -6.76 -33.81
C GLN A 77 44.96 -8.03 -33.13
N PRO A 78 44.12 -9.04 -32.82
CA PRO A 78 44.57 -10.30 -32.27
C PRO A 78 45.21 -11.21 -33.33
N GLN A 79 46.42 -11.70 -33.07
CA GLN A 79 47.07 -12.73 -33.88
C GLN A 79 46.79 -14.13 -33.33
N MET A 80 46.54 -15.09 -34.22
CA MET A 80 46.59 -16.54 -33.90
C MET A 80 47.92 -17.13 -34.36
N THR A 81 48.57 -17.92 -33.52
CA THR A 81 49.63 -18.87 -33.92
C THR A 81 49.56 -20.18 -33.12
N HIS A 82 50.13 -21.22 -33.73
CA HIS A 82 49.83 -22.65 -33.59
C HIS A 82 50.29 -23.40 -32.31
N VAL A 83 49.71 -24.59 -32.16
CA VAL A 83 50.01 -25.70 -31.20
C VAL A 83 51.33 -26.42 -31.53
N PRO A 84 51.95 -27.17 -30.60
CA PRO A 84 51.70 -28.62 -30.47
C PRO A 84 51.69 -29.13 -29.00
N ALA A 85 51.33 -30.35 -28.58
CA ALA A 85 50.49 -31.47 -29.03
C ALA A 85 50.96 -32.71 -28.20
N GLN A 86 50.06 -33.42 -27.50
CA GLN A 86 50.24 -34.81 -27.00
C GLN A 86 48.86 -35.30 -26.49
N THR A 87 48.07 -36.02 -27.32
CA THR A 87 47.84 -37.49 -27.25
C THR A 87 47.35 -38.00 -25.88
N HIS A 88 46.11 -38.49 -25.73
CA HIS A 88 45.75 -39.85 -26.17
C HIS A 88 44.22 -40.12 -26.32
N HIS A 89 43.89 -40.97 -27.30
CA HIS A 89 42.75 -41.91 -27.41
C HIS A 89 41.27 -41.49 -27.68
N SER A 90 40.89 -41.70 -28.95
CA SER A 90 39.80 -42.62 -29.38
C SER A 90 38.34 -42.13 -29.56
N HIS A 91 38.14 -41.56 -30.76
CA HIS A 91 36.96 -41.48 -31.65
C HIS A 91 36.11 -42.78 -31.87
N PRO A 92 35.00 -42.79 -32.65
CA PRO A 92 33.92 -41.79 -32.83
C PRO A 92 32.50 -42.41 -33.08
N GLN A 93 31.55 -41.61 -33.58
CA GLN A 93 30.20 -42.01 -34.05
C GLN A 93 30.20 -42.72 -35.43
N SER A 94 29.21 -43.57 -35.74
CA SER A 94 28.25 -43.40 -36.88
C SER A 94 27.26 -44.56 -37.10
N ARG A 95 26.11 -44.24 -37.73
CA ARG A 95 25.04 -45.14 -38.28
C ARG A 95 25.53 -45.87 -39.57
N PRO A 96 24.77 -46.76 -40.30
CA PRO A 96 23.31 -47.06 -40.29
C PRO A 96 22.85 -48.53 -40.55
N ARG A 97 21.50 -48.71 -40.69
CA ARG A 97 20.71 -49.73 -41.43
C ARG A 97 19.85 -50.72 -40.61
N SER A 98 18.61 -50.91 -41.09
CA SER A 98 17.63 -51.93 -40.69
C SER A 98 17.81 -53.24 -41.49
N PRO A 99 17.18 -54.36 -41.08
CA PRO A 99 15.91 -54.74 -41.75
C PRO A 99 14.84 -55.40 -40.82
N SER A 100 13.73 -55.84 -41.43
CA SER A 100 12.52 -56.45 -40.86
C SER A 100 12.75 -57.81 -40.16
N ARG A 101 11.95 -58.23 -39.16
CA ARG A 101 10.55 -58.71 -39.16
C ARG A 101 10.04 -58.79 -37.69
N SER A 102 8.79 -59.06 -37.26
CA SER A 102 7.52 -59.60 -37.83
C SER A 102 6.28 -58.83 -37.25
N ARG A 103 5.07 -59.43 -37.31
CA ARG A 103 3.79 -59.10 -36.63
C ARG A 103 3.06 -60.45 -36.29
N PRO A 104 1.93 -60.57 -35.53
CA PRO A 104 0.64 -59.84 -35.72
C PRO A 104 -0.13 -59.43 -34.43
N ALA A 105 -0.94 -58.34 -34.46
CA ALA A 105 -2.43 -58.27 -34.34
C ALA A 105 -3.02 -58.46 -32.91
N GLN A 106 -4.10 -57.81 -32.45
CA GLN A 106 -5.40 -57.42 -33.07
C GLN A 106 -5.94 -56.07 -32.49
N ARG A 107 -6.39 -55.11 -33.32
CA ARG A 107 -7.81 -54.69 -33.61
C ARG A 107 -8.67 -54.06 -32.49
N GLN A 108 -8.95 -52.75 -32.63
CA GLN A 108 -10.30 -52.18 -32.42
C GLN A 108 -11.19 -52.47 -33.67
N PRO A 109 -12.49 -52.10 -33.72
CA PRO A 109 -12.83 -50.77 -34.27
C PRO A 109 -14.19 -50.10 -33.84
N SER A 110 -14.19 -48.77 -33.91
CA SER A 110 -15.22 -47.83 -34.46
C SER A 110 -16.71 -47.79 -34.02
N GLN A 111 -17.19 -46.55 -33.84
CA GLN A 111 -18.60 -46.12 -33.96
C GLN A 111 -19.18 -46.31 -35.38
N PRO A 112 -20.49 -46.07 -35.56
CA PRO A 112 -20.91 -45.11 -36.59
C PRO A 112 -22.08 -44.17 -36.19
N ALA A 113 -22.14 -43.01 -36.84
CA ALA A 113 -23.37 -42.24 -37.10
C ALA A 113 -23.79 -42.44 -38.57
N PRO A 114 -25.03 -42.11 -38.98
CA PRO A 114 -25.14 -41.20 -40.14
C PRO A 114 -26.39 -40.28 -40.24
N ASP A 115 -26.13 -39.07 -40.73
CA ASP A 115 -26.84 -38.31 -41.79
C ASP A 115 -28.32 -37.84 -41.75
N THR A 116 -28.63 -37.02 -42.76
CA THR A 116 -29.59 -35.91 -42.78
C THR A 116 -30.67 -36.04 -43.87
N ARG A 117 -31.89 -35.53 -43.61
CA ARG A 117 -32.64 -34.52 -44.41
C ARG A 117 -34.19 -34.67 -44.42
N SER A 118 -34.82 -33.50 -44.35
CA SER A 118 -36.04 -33.06 -45.07
C SER A 118 -37.42 -33.04 -44.37
N ARG A 119 -38.00 -31.82 -44.40
CA ARG A 119 -39.37 -31.44 -44.80
C ARG A 119 -40.62 -31.94 -44.02
N SER A 120 -41.35 -30.95 -43.47
CA SER A 120 -42.75 -30.58 -43.84
C SER A 120 -43.86 -30.70 -42.77
N ARG A 121 -44.59 -29.58 -42.60
CA ARG A 121 -46.01 -29.41 -42.23
C ARG A 121 -46.54 -29.91 -40.86
N ASN A 122 -46.85 -28.93 -39.99
CA ASN A 122 -48.19 -28.57 -39.46
C ASN A 122 -49.38 -29.54 -39.71
N PRO A 123 -50.38 -29.63 -38.80
CA PRO A 123 -51.02 -28.43 -38.22
C PRO A 123 -51.51 -28.48 -36.75
N ARG A 124 -52.03 -27.32 -36.32
CA ARG A 124 -52.88 -27.11 -35.13
C ARG A 124 -54.25 -27.82 -35.27
N PRO A 125 -55.05 -27.86 -34.19
CA PRO A 125 -56.46 -27.46 -34.24
C PRO A 125 -56.66 -26.04 -33.69
N ALA A 126 -57.73 -25.37 -34.10
CA ALA A 126 -58.03 -23.99 -33.76
C ALA A 126 -59.48 -23.83 -33.26
N THR A 127 -59.74 -22.70 -32.59
CA THR A 127 -61.07 -22.07 -32.40
C THR A 127 -62.08 -22.86 -31.54
N THR A 128 -63.07 -22.25 -30.87
CA THR A 128 -63.96 -21.12 -31.26
C THR A 128 -64.40 -20.36 -29.98
N GLN A 129 -64.36 -19.02 -29.89
CA GLN A 129 -65.53 -18.09 -29.95
C GLN A 129 -66.91 -18.78 -29.81
N ASP A 130 -67.87 -18.34 -28.97
CA ASP A 130 -68.56 -17.04 -28.95
C ASP A 130 -69.33 -16.87 -27.59
N ARG A 131 -69.56 -15.66 -27.04
CA ARG A 131 -70.86 -14.92 -26.96
C ARG A 131 -72.10 -15.76 -26.52
N THR A 132 -73.04 -15.32 -25.65
CA THR A 132 -73.57 -13.97 -25.31
C THR A 132 -74.22 -13.93 -23.91
N ARG A 133 -74.41 -12.72 -23.34
CA ARG A 133 -75.56 -12.22 -22.52
C ARG A 133 -75.95 -12.98 -21.22
N SER A 134 -76.41 -12.35 -20.12
CA SER A 134 -76.75 -10.95 -19.83
C SER A 134 -76.90 -10.76 -18.30
N HIS A 135 -76.73 -9.54 -17.77
CA HIS A 135 -77.74 -8.84 -16.95
C HIS A 135 -77.26 -7.44 -16.48
N SER A 136 -78.25 -6.53 -16.47
CA SER A 136 -78.36 -5.08 -16.24
C SER A 136 -77.54 -4.35 -15.14
N PRO A 137 -77.56 -2.98 -15.11
CA PRO A 137 -76.51 -2.15 -14.50
C PRO A 137 -76.94 -1.31 -13.27
N GLN A 138 -75.98 -0.81 -12.48
CA GLN A 138 -76.19 0.32 -11.56
C GLN A 138 -74.93 1.21 -11.33
N SER A 139 -75.05 2.45 -11.82
CA SER A 139 -74.42 3.73 -11.41
C SER A 139 -73.42 3.78 -10.23
N ARG A 140 -72.19 4.31 -10.45
CA ARG A 140 -71.72 5.66 -10.01
C ARG A 140 -70.23 5.96 -10.33
N ASN A 141 -69.96 7.26 -10.44
CA ASN A 141 -68.79 8.02 -10.92
C ASN A 141 -67.42 7.82 -10.18
N PRO A 142 -66.29 8.47 -10.61
CA PRO A 142 -65.05 7.76 -10.97
C PRO A 142 -63.90 7.77 -9.95
N GLN A 143 -62.89 6.92 -10.21
CA GLN A 143 -61.64 6.84 -9.48
C GLN A 143 -60.67 8.02 -9.78
N PRO A 144 -59.95 8.55 -8.78
CA PRO A 144 -58.73 9.33 -8.99
C PRO A 144 -57.52 8.43 -9.26
N ALA A 145 -56.60 8.90 -10.10
CA ALA A 145 -55.48 8.11 -10.62
C ALA A 145 -54.40 7.74 -9.58
N THR A 146 -53.90 6.51 -9.66
CA THR A 146 -52.72 6.04 -8.92
C THR A 146 -51.45 6.69 -9.44
N PRO A 147 -50.66 7.44 -8.63
CA PRO A 147 -49.39 7.99 -9.07
C PRO A 147 -48.31 6.91 -9.13
N THR A 148 -47.73 6.72 -10.31
CA THR A 148 -46.64 5.78 -10.57
C THR A 148 -45.41 6.14 -9.73
N ARG A 149 -45.07 5.31 -8.74
CA ARG A 149 -43.99 5.61 -7.77
C ARG A 149 -42.60 5.38 -8.38
N THR A 150 -42.17 6.31 -9.24
CA THR A 150 -40.77 6.42 -9.68
C THR A 150 -39.88 6.54 -8.45
N ARG A 151 -38.98 5.56 -8.27
CA ARG A 151 -37.95 5.57 -7.22
C ARG A 151 -36.90 6.63 -7.56
N SER A 152 -37.20 7.89 -7.27
CA SER A 152 -36.20 8.94 -7.19
C SER A 152 -35.17 8.58 -6.11
N ARG A 153 -33.89 8.62 -6.48
CA ARG A 153 -32.80 8.47 -5.51
C ARG A 153 -32.81 9.71 -4.60
N SER A 154 -33.13 9.53 -3.32
CA SER A 154 -32.97 10.58 -2.31
C SER A 154 -31.48 10.94 -2.18
N ARG A 155 -31.07 12.03 -2.82
CA ARG A 155 -29.81 12.70 -2.50
C ARG A 155 -30.00 13.45 -1.18
N SER A 156 -29.06 13.28 -0.26
CA SER A 156 -28.96 14.13 0.94
C SER A 156 -28.93 15.60 0.56
N PRO A 157 -29.59 16.53 1.30
CA PRO A 157 -29.68 17.93 0.90
C PRO A 157 -28.34 18.68 0.82
N TYR A 158 -27.36 18.34 1.68
CA TYR A 158 -25.97 18.87 1.70
C TYR A 158 -25.01 17.77 2.21
N PRO A 159 -23.66 17.82 1.97
CA PRO A 159 -22.82 19.01 1.73
C PRO A 159 -21.82 18.88 0.55
N ARG A 160 -22.22 19.19 -0.69
CA ARG A 160 -21.25 19.24 -1.81
C ARG A 160 -20.24 20.38 -1.70
N ARG A 161 -20.68 21.59 -1.35
CA ARG A 161 -19.84 22.80 -1.37
C ARG A 161 -18.68 22.75 -0.38
N GLU A 162 -18.87 22.14 0.80
CA GLU A 162 -17.76 21.98 1.76
C GLU A 162 -16.72 20.97 1.29
N ASP A 163 -17.16 19.85 0.71
CA ASP A 163 -16.24 18.86 0.16
C ASP A 163 -15.47 19.42 -1.04
N ASP A 164 -16.13 20.20 -1.90
CA ASP A 164 -15.48 20.93 -3.00
C ASP A 164 -14.46 21.96 -2.47
N GLY A 165 -14.79 22.70 -1.41
CA GLY A 165 -13.89 23.65 -0.74
C GLY A 165 -12.68 23.00 -0.08
N ARG A 166 -12.89 21.95 0.73
CA ARG A 166 -11.79 21.14 1.32
C ARG A 166 -10.92 20.52 0.23
N ARG A 167 -11.51 20.01 -0.85
CA ARG A 167 -10.79 19.47 -2.00
C ARG A 167 -9.95 20.53 -2.70
N ALA A 168 -10.42 21.77 -2.82
CA ALA A 168 -9.65 22.88 -3.35
C ALA A 168 -8.43 23.23 -2.48
N ILE A 169 -8.58 23.27 -1.15
CA ILE A 169 -7.47 23.48 -0.20
C ILE A 169 -6.39 22.40 -0.39
N LEU A 170 -6.80 21.13 -0.45
CA LEU A 170 -5.85 20.01 -0.63
C LEU A 170 -5.14 20.03 -1.99
N LYS A 171 -5.76 20.58 -3.04
CA LYS A 171 -5.08 20.85 -4.31
C LYS A 171 -4.06 21.98 -4.18
N GLY A 172 -4.37 23.03 -3.41
CA GLY A 172 -3.44 24.11 -3.07
C GLY A 172 -2.17 23.56 -2.44
N PHE A 173 -2.29 22.79 -1.35
CA PHE A 173 -1.15 22.13 -0.70
C PHE A 173 -0.36 21.20 -1.65
N ALA A 174 -1.05 20.44 -2.51
CA ALA A 174 -0.37 19.60 -3.50
C ALA A 174 0.48 20.44 -4.49
N ASN A 175 -0.08 21.53 -5.02
CA ASN A 175 0.62 22.42 -5.95
C ASN A 175 1.79 23.16 -5.27
N GLU A 176 1.59 23.67 -4.06
CA GLU A 176 2.65 24.32 -3.27
C GLU A 176 3.80 23.36 -2.98
N THR A 177 3.50 22.09 -2.66
CA THR A 177 4.53 21.07 -2.41
C THR A 177 5.32 20.75 -3.68
N ILE A 178 4.68 20.62 -4.85
CA ILE A 178 5.41 20.47 -6.12
C ILE A 178 6.28 21.70 -6.41
N ALA A 179 5.77 22.91 -6.18
CA ALA A 179 6.54 24.14 -6.38
C ALA A 179 7.76 24.21 -5.44
N ALA A 180 7.60 23.87 -4.16
CA ALA A 180 8.69 23.85 -3.19
C ALA A 180 9.77 22.82 -3.55
N LEU A 181 9.38 21.62 -3.99
CA LEU A 181 10.30 20.58 -4.44
C LEU A 181 11.08 21.00 -5.69
N ASN A 182 10.40 21.59 -6.68
CA ASN A 182 11.04 22.13 -7.88
C ASN A 182 11.99 23.30 -7.59
N ASN A 183 11.71 24.08 -6.53
CA ASN A 183 12.55 25.17 -6.07
C ASN A 183 13.69 24.73 -5.11
N GLY A 184 13.85 23.43 -4.86
CA GLY A 184 14.92 22.90 -4.00
C GLY A 184 14.73 23.16 -2.51
N ALA A 185 13.50 23.27 -2.01
CA ALA A 185 13.22 23.52 -0.59
C ALA A 185 13.71 22.40 0.36
N VAL A 186 13.92 21.19 -0.17
CA VAL A 186 14.62 20.07 0.47
C VAL A 186 15.50 19.37 -0.57
N ASP A 187 16.59 18.74 -0.13
CA ASP A 187 17.36 17.86 -1.02
C ASP A 187 16.54 16.59 -1.32
N VAL A 188 16.51 16.22 -2.59
CA VAL A 188 15.83 15.04 -3.12
C VAL A 188 16.77 14.15 -3.92
N SER A 189 18.07 14.47 -3.97
CA SER A 189 19.07 13.74 -4.74
C SER A 189 19.16 12.27 -4.34
N THR A 190 19.27 11.95 -3.04
CA THR A 190 19.28 10.56 -2.56
C THR A 190 18.02 9.82 -2.98
N THR A 191 16.83 10.40 -2.74
CA THR A 191 15.56 9.72 -3.04
C THR A 191 15.38 9.54 -4.56
N GLN A 192 15.82 10.48 -5.39
CA GLN A 192 15.80 10.35 -6.86
C GLN A 192 16.74 9.25 -7.36
N GLN A 193 17.97 9.19 -6.84
CA GLN A 193 19.01 8.28 -7.35
C GLN A 193 18.89 6.85 -6.82
N HIS A 194 18.37 6.69 -5.59
CA HIS A 194 18.33 5.41 -4.89
C HIS A 194 16.91 4.88 -4.65
N THR A 195 15.90 5.39 -5.38
CA THR A 195 14.59 4.72 -5.44
C THR A 195 14.72 3.39 -6.18
N GLU A 196 14.23 2.31 -5.56
CA GLU A 196 14.38 0.95 -6.06
C GLU A 196 13.02 0.25 -6.23
N LEU A 197 12.85 -0.46 -7.35
CA LEU A 197 11.70 -1.31 -7.61
C LEU A 197 12.03 -2.77 -7.32
N PHE A 198 11.31 -3.34 -6.37
CA PHE A 198 11.29 -4.78 -6.10
C PHE A 198 10.09 -5.40 -6.83
N LEU A 199 10.34 -6.41 -7.67
CA LEU A 199 9.29 -7.10 -8.42
C LEU A 199 8.71 -8.26 -7.60
N GLU A 200 7.57 -8.76 -8.03
CA GLU A 200 6.95 -9.98 -7.47
C GLU A 200 7.90 -11.20 -7.50
N SER A 201 8.80 -11.25 -8.48
CA SER A 201 9.85 -12.26 -8.65
C SER A 201 11.14 -11.98 -7.87
N SER A 202 11.23 -10.91 -7.06
CA SER A 202 12.41 -10.65 -6.24
C SER A 202 12.57 -11.71 -5.15
N GLN A 203 13.47 -12.66 -5.39
CA GLN A 203 13.70 -13.83 -4.52
C GLN A 203 14.05 -13.44 -3.08
N GLU A 204 14.81 -12.35 -2.89
CA GLU A 204 15.20 -11.79 -1.60
C GLU A 204 14.02 -11.40 -0.70
N LEU A 205 12.88 -11.06 -1.30
CA LEU A 205 11.63 -10.79 -0.58
C LEU A 205 10.73 -12.03 -0.55
N ALA A 206 10.71 -12.85 -1.61
CA ALA A 206 9.94 -14.09 -1.62
C ALA A 206 10.38 -15.09 -0.53
N ASP A 207 11.69 -15.13 -0.25
CA ASP A 207 12.29 -15.97 0.80
C ASP A 207 12.22 -15.34 2.21
N TRP A 208 11.32 -14.38 2.46
CA TRP A 208 11.18 -13.68 3.76
C TRP A 208 11.12 -14.60 4.99
N ARG A 209 10.65 -15.85 4.82
CA ARG A 209 10.61 -16.89 5.87
C ARG A 209 12.00 -17.26 6.38
N ARG A 210 13.05 -17.13 5.57
CA ARG A 210 14.43 -17.34 5.97
C ARG A 210 14.89 -16.18 6.87
N PRO A 211 15.44 -16.44 8.07
CA PRO A 211 16.12 -15.42 8.85
C PRO A 211 17.26 -14.79 8.04
N ARG A 212 17.36 -13.46 8.00
CA ARG A 212 18.61 -12.82 7.62
C ARG A 212 19.65 -13.08 8.71
N ALA A 213 20.91 -13.22 8.32
CA ALA A 213 22.02 -13.32 9.25
C ALA A 213 22.23 -11.96 9.93
N HIS A 214 21.48 -11.72 11.00
CA HIS A 214 21.68 -10.63 11.95
C HIS A 214 21.83 -11.24 13.35
N GLN A 215 22.70 -10.63 14.16
CA GLN A 215 22.80 -10.95 15.58
C GLN A 215 21.42 -10.82 16.21
N PRO A 216 20.92 -11.82 16.96
CA PRO A 216 19.64 -11.70 17.64
C PRO A 216 19.67 -10.50 18.58
N SER A 217 18.85 -9.49 18.30
CA SER A 217 18.57 -8.46 19.30
C SER A 217 17.97 -9.16 20.53
N ALA A 218 18.69 -9.11 21.65
CA ALA A 218 18.17 -9.55 22.95
C ALA A 218 16.94 -8.71 23.37
N ILE A 219 16.75 -7.54 22.77
CA ILE A 219 15.62 -6.65 22.97
C ILE A 219 14.49 -7.07 22.02
N ARG A 220 13.33 -7.38 22.59
CA ARG A 220 12.07 -7.63 21.87
C ARG A 220 11.53 -6.31 21.29
N THR A 221 10.97 -6.35 20.08
CA THR A 221 10.29 -5.21 19.45
C THR A 221 9.24 -4.59 20.40
N LYS A 222 9.35 -3.28 20.67
CA LYS A 222 8.28 -2.48 21.31
C LYS A 222 7.17 -2.25 20.28
N ILE A 223 5.92 -2.53 20.64
CA ILE A 223 4.78 -2.46 19.71
C ILE A 223 3.64 -1.67 20.34
N GLU A 224 3.17 -0.63 19.66
CA GLU A 224 2.13 0.28 20.12
C GLU A 224 1.07 0.53 19.03
N VAL A 225 -0.15 0.88 19.44
CA VAL A 225 -1.24 1.30 18.55
C VAL A 225 -1.67 2.70 18.98
N LEU A 226 -1.41 3.71 18.16
CA LEU A 226 -1.58 5.12 18.53
C LEU A 226 -2.65 5.82 17.68
N PRO A 227 -3.42 6.77 18.26
CA PRO A 227 -4.42 7.59 17.57
C PRO A 227 -3.79 8.70 16.70
N LEU A 228 -2.69 8.40 16.01
CA LEU A 228 -1.91 9.33 15.20
C LEU A 228 -2.11 9.08 13.71
N SER A 229 -1.92 10.12 12.91
CA SER A 229 -1.67 9.98 11.48
C SER A 229 -0.30 9.35 11.22
N THR A 230 -0.05 8.88 10.00
CA THR A 230 1.27 8.40 9.60
C THR A 230 2.35 9.48 9.69
N LEU A 231 2.00 10.75 9.41
CA LEU A 231 2.93 11.88 9.53
C LEU A 231 3.30 12.16 11.00
N LYS A 232 2.29 12.20 11.89
CA LYS A 232 2.51 12.38 13.34
C LYS A 232 3.22 11.18 13.96
N GLY A 233 2.97 9.97 13.48
CA GLY A 233 3.70 8.77 13.89
C GLY A 233 5.18 8.79 13.54
N ALA A 234 5.52 9.23 12.32
CA ALA A 234 6.91 9.38 11.91
C ALA A 234 7.65 10.43 12.74
N ARG A 235 7.01 11.59 12.99
CA ARG A 235 7.57 12.61 13.89
C ARG A 235 7.72 12.10 15.32
N HIS A 236 6.72 11.41 15.86
CA HIS A 236 6.80 10.79 17.19
C HIS A 236 8.00 9.85 17.34
N LEU A 237 8.27 8.98 16.36
CA LEU A 237 9.46 8.11 16.37
C LEU A 237 10.77 8.88 16.23
N HIS A 238 10.80 9.93 15.41
CA HIS A 238 11.96 10.81 15.27
C HIS A 238 12.27 11.57 16.56
N ASP A 239 11.25 12.06 17.26
CA ASP A 239 11.41 12.80 18.50
C ASP A 239 11.83 11.89 19.68
N LEU A 240 11.55 10.58 19.59
CA LEU A 240 12.06 9.56 20.53
C LEU A 240 13.55 9.20 20.28
N ASP A 241 14.00 9.12 19.03
CA ASP A 241 15.42 8.95 18.68
C ASP A 241 15.69 9.45 17.25
N PRO A 242 16.24 10.68 17.07
CA PRO A 242 16.51 11.26 15.75
C PRO A 242 17.53 10.47 14.91
N ARG A 243 18.21 9.48 15.50
CA ARG A 243 19.17 8.60 14.81
C ARG A 243 18.53 7.28 14.36
N SER A 244 17.27 7.01 14.74
CA SER A 244 16.57 5.80 14.30
C SER A 244 16.28 5.88 12.80
N LYS A 245 16.54 4.79 12.09
CA LYS A 245 16.18 4.68 10.68
C LYS A 245 14.70 4.34 10.57
N ILE A 246 13.87 5.36 10.36
CA ILE A 246 12.41 5.24 10.39
C ILE A 246 11.88 4.74 9.04
N GLY A 247 11.20 3.59 9.05
CA GLY A 247 10.49 3.04 7.91
C GLY A 247 8.99 3.32 7.96
N VAL A 248 8.40 3.81 6.87
CA VAL A 248 6.97 4.16 6.77
C VAL A 248 6.30 3.37 5.66
N LEU A 249 5.20 2.68 5.96
CA LEU A 249 4.40 1.97 4.94
C LEU A 249 3.39 2.94 4.29
N ASN A 250 3.59 3.22 3.00
CA ASN A 250 2.62 3.93 2.16
C ASN A 250 1.54 2.95 1.64
N PHE A 251 0.27 3.24 1.91
CA PHE A 251 -0.90 2.43 1.54
C PHE A 251 -1.30 2.71 0.09
N ALA A 252 -0.43 2.28 -0.83
CA ALA A 252 -0.34 2.82 -2.17
C ALA A 252 -1.53 2.48 -3.09
N SER A 253 -1.85 3.41 -3.97
CA SER A 253 -2.48 3.13 -5.24
C SER A 253 -1.55 2.28 -6.10
N ALA A 254 -2.07 1.20 -6.67
CA ALA A 254 -1.31 0.37 -7.60
C ALA A 254 -1.06 1.05 -8.96
N THR A 255 -1.84 2.09 -9.30
CA THR A 255 -1.93 2.63 -10.67
C THR A 255 -1.72 4.14 -10.78
N SER A 256 -1.46 4.85 -9.69
CA SER A 256 -1.24 6.31 -9.72
C SER A 256 -0.24 6.73 -8.64
N PRO A 257 0.91 7.35 -9.00
CA PRO A 257 1.89 7.80 -8.02
C PRO A 257 1.33 8.91 -7.12
N GLY A 258 1.37 8.70 -5.81
CA GLY A 258 0.75 9.62 -4.84
C GLY A 258 -0.78 9.60 -4.87
N GLY A 259 -1.41 8.55 -5.45
CA GLY A 259 -2.86 8.41 -5.51
C GLY A 259 -3.52 9.56 -6.26
N GLY A 260 -4.55 10.17 -5.64
CA GLY A 260 -5.26 11.32 -6.17
C GLY A 260 -4.82 12.68 -5.61
N PHE A 261 -3.59 12.84 -5.11
CA PHE A 261 -3.22 14.02 -4.30
C PHE A 261 -3.33 15.37 -5.05
N LEU A 262 -2.85 15.45 -6.29
CA LEU A 262 -3.03 16.60 -7.21
C LEU A 262 -4.51 16.90 -7.50
N ASN A 263 -5.38 15.91 -7.32
CA ASN A 263 -6.82 16.04 -7.48
C ASN A 263 -7.55 16.37 -6.16
N GLY A 264 -6.82 16.58 -5.07
CA GLY A 264 -7.38 16.86 -3.73
C GLY A 264 -8.03 15.65 -3.05
N ALA A 265 -7.66 14.43 -3.43
CA ALA A 265 -8.19 13.22 -2.80
C ALA A 265 -7.65 13.03 -1.37
N ARG A 266 -8.36 12.22 -0.57
CA ARG A 266 -8.12 12.03 0.87
C ARG A 266 -8.00 10.56 1.23
N ALA A 267 -6.78 10.04 1.20
CA ALA A 267 -6.36 8.88 1.98
C ALA A 267 -4.92 9.10 2.52
N GLN A 268 -4.33 8.05 3.07
CA GLN A 268 -3.00 8.10 3.70
C GLN A 268 -1.90 8.42 2.69
N GLU A 269 -1.91 7.78 1.51
CA GLU A 269 -0.96 8.06 0.43
C GLU A 269 -1.00 9.54 0.00
N GLU A 270 -2.19 10.12 -0.24
CA GLU A 270 -2.27 11.52 -0.63
C GLU A 270 -1.81 12.50 0.47
N SER A 271 -1.93 12.11 1.74
CA SER A 271 -1.40 12.90 2.85
C SER A 271 0.13 12.90 2.82
N ILE A 272 0.75 11.74 2.65
CA ILE A 272 2.21 11.62 2.54
C ILE A 272 2.70 12.37 1.30
N ALA A 273 2.06 12.19 0.14
CA ALA A 273 2.45 12.85 -1.11
C ALA A 273 2.32 14.39 -1.08
N ARG A 274 1.38 14.96 -0.32
CA ARG A 274 1.28 16.41 -0.09
C ARG A 274 2.28 16.95 0.92
N SER A 275 2.74 16.14 1.86
CA SER A 275 3.53 16.59 3.02
C SER A 275 5.00 16.17 2.96
N SER A 276 5.46 15.64 1.83
CA SER A 276 6.82 15.09 1.67
C SER A 276 7.35 15.11 0.24
N SER A 277 8.62 14.73 0.08
CA SER A 277 9.24 14.50 -1.24
C SER A 277 8.85 13.17 -1.91
N LEU A 278 7.96 12.34 -1.33
CA LEU A 278 7.65 10.99 -1.83
C LEU A 278 7.27 10.97 -3.33
N TYR A 279 6.51 11.96 -3.80
CA TYR A 279 6.07 12.00 -5.20
C TYR A 279 7.25 12.04 -6.20
N VAL A 280 8.40 12.59 -5.79
CA VAL A 280 9.63 12.59 -6.59
C VAL A 280 10.13 11.16 -6.81
N SER A 281 10.25 10.35 -5.74
CA SER A 281 10.57 8.93 -5.82
C SER A 281 9.59 8.18 -6.75
N LEU A 282 8.29 8.34 -6.53
CA LEU A 282 7.25 7.59 -7.24
C LEU A 282 7.15 7.90 -8.74
N THR A 283 7.79 8.99 -9.21
CA THR A 283 7.83 9.39 -10.61
C THR A 283 9.16 9.11 -11.31
N THR A 284 10.18 8.65 -10.57
CA THR A 284 11.47 8.22 -11.12
C THR A 284 11.34 7.10 -12.16
N ASP A 285 12.32 7.03 -13.06
CA ASP A 285 12.46 5.97 -14.06
C ASP A 285 12.46 4.56 -13.46
N ALA A 286 13.03 4.40 -12.25
CA ALA A 286 13.02 3.15 -11.49
C ALA A 286 11.63 2.79 -10.97
N ALA A 287 10.83 3.77 -10.52
CA ALA A 287 9.49 3.55 -9.99
C ALA A 287 8.42 3.33 -11.08
N ARG A 288 8.52 4.01 -12.24
CA ARG A 288 7.47 3.97 -13.29
C ARG A 288 7.00 2.55 -13.70
N PRO A 289 7.86 1.53 -13.82
CA PRO A 289 7.41 0.17 -14.18
C PRO A 289 6.46 -0.48 -13.17
N PHE A 290 6.47 -0.08 -11.89
CA PHE A 290 5.48 -0.53 -10.89
C PHE A 290 4.04 -0.22 -11.31
N TYR A 291 3.79 1.02 -11.76
CA TYR A 291 2.45 1.46 -12.16
C TYR A 291 2.04 0.84 -13.50
N ALA A 292 3.00 0.73 -14.44
CA ALA A 292 2.79 0.08 -15.73
C ALA A 292 2.44 -1.41 -15.59
N LEU A 293 3.11 -2.13 -14.69
CA LEU A 293 2.85 -3.55 -14.36
C LEU A 293 1.40 -3.76 -13.91
N HIS A 294 0.91 -2.93 -13.00
CA HIS A 294 -0.44 -3.05 -12.45
C HIS A 294 -1.52 -2.63 -13.45
N ALA A 295 -1.29 -1.59 -14.24
CA ALA A 295 -2.19 -1.18 -15.32
C ALA A 295 -2.28 -2.26 -16.42
N GLY A 296 -1.13 -2.73 -16.93
CA GLY A 296 -1.05 -3.72 -18.00
C GLY A 296 -1.64 -5.09 -17.65
N ARG A 297 -1.58 -5.51 -16.38
CA ARG A 297 -2.23 -6.74 -15.88
C ARG A 297 -3.73 -6.57 -15.56
N GLY A 298 -4.38 -5.49 -16.00
CA GLY A 298 -5.80 -5.25 -15.71
C GLY A 298 -6.10 -5.17 -14.21
N GLU A 299 -5.15 -4.61 -13.44
CA GLU A 299 -5.13 -4.56 -11.97
C GLU A 299 -5.13 -5.94 -11.27
N ASN A 300 -4.86 -7.04 -11.99
CA ASN A 300 -4.93 -8.42 -11.51
C ASN A 300 -6.23 -8.70 -10.71
N ASN A 301 -7.38 -8.26 -11.24
CA ASN A 301 -8.69 -8.37 -10.58
C ASN A 301 -8.82 -7.71 -9.20
N GLY A 302 -7.90 -6.82 -8.82
CA GLY A 302 -7.82 -6.20 -7.50
C GLY A 302 -6.87 -6.93 -6.54
N PHE A 303 -6.30 -8.09 -6.91
CA PHE A 303 -5.21 -8.68 -6.13
C PHE A 303 -3.91 -7.91 -6.26
N TYR A 304 -3.71 -7.15 -7.36
CA TYR A 304 -2.43 -6.51 -7.73
C TYR A 304 -1.27 -7.53 -7.74
N THR A 305 -0.03 -7.10 -7.56
CA THR A 305 1.16 -8.00 -7.49
C THR A 305 1.87 -7.84 -6.14
N HIS A 306 2.92 -8.62 -5.89
CA HIS A 306 3.82 -8.39 -4.76
C HIS A 306 4.95 -7.37 -5.02
N ALA A 307 4.90 -6.61 -6.12
CA ALA A 307 5.87 -5.55 -6.39
C ALA A 307 5.77 -4.40 -5.37
N MET A 308 6.89 -3.73 -5.10
CA MET A 308 7.02 -2.64 -4.13
C MET A 308 8.06 -1.62 -4.60
N ILE A 309 7.87 -0.35 -4.26
CA ILE A 309 8.90 0.68 -4.42
C ILE A 309 9.49 0.99 -3.04
N TYR A 310 10.81 0.97 -2.92
CA TYR A 310 11.53 1.49 -1.75
C TYR A 310 12.07 2.89 -2.09
N SER A 311 11.80 3.85 -1.21
CA SER A 311 12.17 5.26 -1.36
C SER A 311 13.02 5.67 -0.15
N PRO A 312 14.34 5.76 -0.27
CA PRO A 312 15.20 6.22 0.82
C PRO A 312 15.08 7.73 1.00
N GLU A 313 15.33 8.22 2.22
CA GLU A 313 15.48 9.66 2.54
C GLU A 313 14.37 10.56 1.96
N VAL A 314 13.12 10.10 2.06
CA VAL A 314 11.95 10.95 1.82
C VAL A 314 11.84 11.94 2.97
N HIS A 315 11.79 13.23 2.65
CA HIS A 315 11.75 14.30 3.63
C HIS A 315 10.29 14.66 3.94
N LEU A 316 9.84 14.51 5.19
CA LEU A 316 8.51 14.95 5.65
C LEU A 316 8.60 16.40 6.17
N PHE A 317 7.93 17.35 5.51
CA PHE A 317 8.07 18.80 5.75
C PHE A 317 6.75 19.54 5.98
N ARG A 318 5.61 18.84 6.05
CA ARG A 318 4.35 19.39 6.60
C ARG A 318 3.72 18.46 7.64
N ASP A 319 2.76 18.99 8.39
CA ASP A 319 1.81 18.20 9.19
C ASP A 319 0.54 17.80 8.39
N ASP A 320 -0.48 17.30 9.10
CA ASP A 320 -1.77 16.91 8.52
C ASP A 320 -2.66 18.11 8.14
N ASP A 321 -2.44 19.26 8.78
CA ASP A 321 -3.20 20.50 8.59
C ASP A 321 -2.62 21.37 7.47
N GLY A 322 -1.43 21.00 6.97
CA GLY A 322 -0.72 21.64 5.86
C GLY A 322 0.33 22.65 6.30
N THR A 323 0.59 22.79 7.60
CA THR A 323 1.61 23.68 8.16
C THR A 323 2.99 23.21 7.77
N TRP A 324 3.86 24.12 7.33
CA TRP A 324 5.28 23.84 7.10
C TRP A 324 6.00 23.57 8.42
N LEU A 325 6.85 22.56 8.43
CA LEU A 325 7.65 22.12 9.57
C LEU A 325 9.07 21.78 9.14
N ASN A 326 10.00 21.76 10.09
CA ASN A 326 11.34 21.23 9.86
C ASN A 326 11.27 19.82 9.25
N ALA A 327 12.03 19.63 8.17
CA ALA A 327 12.06 18.38 7.44
C ALA A 327 12.69 17.27 8.27
N ILE A 328 12.06 16.08 8.32
CA ILE A 328 12.67 14.87 8.88
C ILE A 328 12.81 13.80 7.79
N PRO A 329 13.94 13.07 7.71
CA PRO A 329 14.12 11.99 6.76
C PRO A 329 13.40 10.71 7.23
N VAL A 330 12.73 10.03 6.31
CA VAL A 330 12.17 8.68 6.50
C VAL A 330 12.37 7.84 5.25
N ASP A 331 12.45 6.53 5.42
CA ASP A 331 12.37 5.59 4.31
C ASP A 331 10.92 5.16 4.08
N ILE A 332 10.47 5.08 2.84
CA ILE A 332 9.10 4.69 2.50
C ILE A 332 9.07 3.41 1.65
N VAL A 333 8.34 2.41 2.13
CA VAL A 333 7.92 1.27 1.30
C VAL A 333 6.51 1.55 0.78
N THR A 334 6.40 1.66 -0.54
CA THR A 334 5.16 1.84 -1.28
C THR A 334 4.69 0.48 -1.78
N SER A 335 3.55 0.01 -1.27
CA SER A 335 2.98 -1.30 -1.59
C SER A 335 1.45 -1.24 -1.65
N PRO A 336 0.78 -1.82 -2.66
CA PRO A 336 -0.67 -1.76 -2.78
C PRO A 336 -1.31 -2.95 -2.05
N ALA A 337 -2.22 -2.69 -1.10
CA ALA A 337 -3.03 -3.76 -0.49
C ALA A 337 -3.96 -4.42 -1.53
N VAL A 338 -4.46 -5.63 -1.26
CA VAL A 338 -5.51 -6.24 -2.09
C VAL A 338 -6.74 -5.33 -2.05
N ASN A 339 -7.29 -4.95 -3.20
CA ASN A 339 -8.60 -4.30 -3.29
C ASN A 339 -9.70 -5.36 -3.11
N ALA A 340 -9.87 -5.81 -1.87
CA ALA A 340 -10.83 -6.85 -1.48
C ALA A 340 -12.26 -6.52 -1.94
N GLY A 341 -12.64 -5.23 -1.90
CA GLY A 341 -13.91 -4.76 -2.45
C GLY A 341 -14.06 -5.04 -3.95
N LYS A 342 -13.01 -4.83 -4.76
CA LYS A 342 -13.01 -5.17 -6.19
C LYS A 342 -13.01 -6.67 -6.43
N VAL A 343 -12.27 -7.44 -5.62
CA VAL A 343 -12.22 -8.90 -5.67
C VAL A 343 -13.59 -9.52 -5.38
N ARG A 344 -14.25 -9.14 -4.27
CA ARG A 344 -15.59 -9.62 -3.88
C ARG A 344 -16.72 -9.27 -4.85
N ARG A 345 -16.51 -8.29 -5.74
CA ARG A 345 -17.43 -7.95 -6.85
C ARG A 345 -17.19 -8.79 -8.12
N ARG A 346 -16.06 -9.50 -8.23
CA ARG A 346 -15.68 -10.29 -9.42
C ARG A 346 -15.78 -11.81 -9.22
N TYR A 347 -15.78 -12.28 -7.97
CA TYR A 347 -15.76 -13.70 -7.64
C TYR A 347 -16.90 -14.06 -6.68
N THR A 348 -17.33 -15.33 -6.72
CA THR A 348 -18.26 -15.91 -5.73
C THR A 348 -17.70 -15.73 -4.33
N GLN A 349 -18.48 -15.12 -3.45
CA GLN A 349 -18.09 -14.86 -2.06
C GLN A 349 -18.23 -16.12 -1.21
N GLY A 350 -17.42 -16.20 -0.16
CA GLY A 350 -17.31 -17.34 0.75
C GLY A 350 -15.88 -17.57 1.21
N ASP A 351 -15.69 -18.48 2.15
CA ASP A 351 -14.43 -18.66 2.88
C ASP A 351 -13.22 -18.89 1.97
N ALA A 352 -13.38 -19.58 0.84
CA ALA A 352 -12.29 -19.81 -0.11
C ALA A 352 -11.75 -18.49 -0.72
N LEU A 353 -12.61 -17.50 -0.94
CA LEU A 353 -12.21 -16.19 -1.46
C LEU A 353 -11.52 -15.36 -0.37
N GLU A 354 -12.08 -15.33 0.84
CA GLU A 354 -11.50 -14.59 1.97
C GLU A 354 -10.15 -15.17 2.40
N ASN A 355 -10.00 -16.50 2.45
CA ASN A 355 -8.70 -17.15 2.67
C ASN A 355 -7.68 -16.77 1.58
N LYS A 356 -8.09 -16.61 0.32
CA LYS A 356 -7.21 -16.16 -0.77
C LYS A 356 -6.81 -14.69 -0.63
N ILE A 357 -7.71 -13.83 -0.18
CA ILE A 357 -7.42 -12.41 0.14
C ILE A 357 -6.45 -12.34 1.32
N GLU A 358 -6.70 -13.07 2.42
CA GLU A 358 -5.80 -13.15 3.57
C GLU A 358 -4.41 -13.67 3.17
N ALA A 359 -4.32 -14.75 2.38
CA ALA A 359 -3.03 -15.30 1.95
C ALA A 359 -2.21 -14.30 1.12
N ALA A 360 -2.85 -13.59 0.17
CA ALA A 360 -2.19 -12.56 -0.62
C ALA A 360 -1.77 -11.35 0.23
N MET A 361 -2.59 -10.93 1.20
CA MET A 361 -2.23 -9.87 2.14
C MET A 361 -1.07 -10.30 3.04
N ARG A 362 -1.10 -11.52 3.60
CA ARG A 362 -0.05 -12.10 4.46
C ARG A 362 1.31 -12.14 3.77
N GLU A 363 1.36 -12.68 2.56
CA GLU A 363 2.60 -12.72 1.77
C GLU A 363 3.11 -11.31 1.45
N ARG A 364 2.22 -10.35 1.11
CA ARG A 364 2.61 -8.96 0.84
C ARG A 364 3.11 -8.24 2.10
N MET A 365 2.41 -8.36 3.23
CA MET A 365 2.78 -7.74 4.50
C MET A 365 4.10 -8.29 5.04
N ALA A 366 4.36 -9.58 4.86
CA ALA A 366 5.64 -10.19 5.21
C ALA A 366 6.80 -9.65 4.33
N ARG A 367 6.56 -9.48 3.03
CA ARG A 367 7.53 -8.86 2.11
C ARG A 367 7.82 -7.39 2.42
N VAL A 368 6.83 -6.63 2.89
CA VAL A 368 7.04 -5.25 3.38
C VAL A 368 8.01 -5.24 4.56
N LEU A 369 7.81 -6.13 5.55
CA LEU A 369 8.73 -6.24 6.70
C LEU A 369 10.12 -6.73 6.27
N ALA A 370 10.20 -7.70 5.36
CA ALA A 370 11.47 -8.17 4.82
C ALA A 370 12.25 -7.07 4.08
N LEU A 371 11.56 -6.17 3.37
CA LEU A 371 12.16 -5.02 2.70
C LEU A 371 12.67 -3.97 3.70
N PHE A 372 11.90 -3.68 4.76
CA PHE A 372 12.38 -2.82 5.86
C PHE A 372 13.58 -3.40 6.61
N GLU A 373 13.53 -4.70 6.95
CA GLU A 373 14.64 -5.44 7.58
C GLU A 373 15.88 -5.42 6.68
N MET A 374 15.72 -5.69 5.38
CA MET A 374 16.80 -5.63 4.39
C MET A 374 17.47 -4.26 4.31
N LYS A 375 16.69 -3.18 4.38
CA LYS A 375 17.18 -1.81 4.26
C LYS A 375 17.63 -1.21 5.61
N GLY A 376 17.57 -2.00 6.70
CA GLY A 376 18.07 -1.63 8.02
C GLY A 376 17.19 -0.63 8.77
N ALA A 377 15.89 -0.55 8.47
CA ALA A 377 14.96 0.28 9.24
C ALA A 377 14.82 -0.28 10.67
N THR A 378 14.94 0.56 11.68
CA THR A 378 14.95 0.18 13.11
C THR A 378 13.64 0.48 13.82
N SER A 379 12.93 1.53 13.41
CA SER A 379 11.60 1.88 13.91
C SER A 379 10.60 1.98 12.75
N LEU A 380 9.40 1.41 12.89
CA LEU A 380 8.40 1.40 11.80
C LEU A 380 7.11 2.15 12.13
N VAL A 381 6.59 2.88 11.15
CA VAL A 381 5.21 3.40 11.12
C VAL A 381 4.37 2.51 10.19
N LEU A 382 3.46 1.75 10.80
CA LEU A 382 2.48 0.89 10.13
C LEU A 382 1.05 1.37 10.43
N GLY A 383 0.04 0.59 10.06
CA GLY A 383 -1.36 0.84 10.41
C GLY A 383 -2.32 -0.17 9.79
N SER A 384 -3.58 0.23 9.63
CA SER A 384 -4.67 -0.58 9.07
C SER A 384 -4.60 -0.69 7.54
N PHE A 385 -3.53 -1.33 7.05
CA PHE A 385 -3.18 -1.43 5.63
C PHE A 385 -4.32 -2.03 4.79
N GLY A 386 -4.89 -1.21 3.89
CA GLY A 386 -5.93 -1.62 2.95
C GLY A 386 -7.35 -1.75 3.52
N THR A 387 -7.62 -1.35 4.76
CA THR A 387 -8.95 -1.53 5.37
C THR A 387 -10.00 -0.51 4.91
N GLY A 388 -9.57 0.68 4.47
CA GLY A 388 -10.44 1.75 3.98
C GLY A 388 -11.04 1.48 2.59
N VAL A 389 -10.66 2.26 1.57
CA VAL A 389 -11.19 2.16 0.19
C VAL A 389 -11.08 0.75 -0.40
N PHE A 390 -10.08 -0.03 0.02
CA PHE A 390 -9.83 -1.39 -0.46
C PHE A 390 -10.59 -2.48 0.32
N GLN A 391 -11.24 -2.14 1.44
CA GLN A 391 -12.21 -2.99 2.17
C GLN A 391 -11.65 -4.32 2.72
N ASN A 392 -10.36 -4.39 3.05
CA ASN A 392 -9.84 -5.54 3.83
C ASN A 392 -10.43 -5.51 5.25
N ASP A 393 -10.70 -6.69 5.83
CA ASP A 393 -11.16 -6.77 7.22
C ASP A 393 -10.07 -6.27 8.19
N VAL A 394 -10.45 -5.40 9.12
CA VAL A 394 -9.54 -4.80 10.10
C VAL A 394 -8.96 -5.89 11.02
N GLY A 395 -9.79 -6.86 11.42
CA GLY A 395 -9.38 -7.98 12.25
C GLY A 395 -8.38 -8.91 11.54
N VAL A 396 -8.61 -9.24 10.27
CA VAL A 396 -7.68 -10.02 9.43
C VAL A 396 -6.33 -9.31 9.33
N VAL A 397 -6.30 -8.02 8.98
CA VAL A 397 -5.04 -7.27 8.83
C VAL A 397 -4.28 -7.21 10.16
N ALA A 398 -4.97 -6.96 11.28
CA ALA A 398 -4.37 -6.98 12.61
C ALA A 398 -3.81 -8.37 13.01
N ARG A 399 -4.54 -9.45 12.74
CA ARG A 399 -4.08 -10.83 12.98
C ARG A 399 -2.84 -11.17 12.14
N VAL A 400 -2.81 -10.76 10.87
CA VAL A 400 -1.63 -10.98 10.01
C VAL A 400 -0.41 -10.22 10.53
N TRP A 401 -0.56 -8.96 10.99
CA TRP A 401 0.55 -8.24 11.63
C TRP A 401 1.03 -8.93 12.91
N ARG A 402 0.10 -9.39 13.75
CA ARG A 402 0.41 -10.16 14.97
C ARG A 402 1.18 -11.45 14.66
N ASP A 403 0.79 -12.19 13.64
CA ASP A 403 1.47 -13.43 13.23
C ASP A 403 2.90 -13.16 12.73
N LEU A 404 3.15 -11.98 12.15
CA LEU A 404 4.46 -11.59 11.62
C LEU A 404 5.38 -10.93 12.67
N LEU A 405 4.83 -10.26 13.70
CA LEU A 405 5.59 -9.43 14.65
C LEU A 405 5.46 -9.82 16.14
N ILE A 406 4.40 -10.51 16.57
CA ILE A 406 4.03 -10.65 18.00
C ILE A 406 4.08 -12.10 18.50
N ASN A 407 3.58 -13.05 17.72
CA ASN A 407 3.51 -14.47 18.12
C ASN A 407 4.91 -15.04 18.46
N ARG A 408 4.98 -16.13 19.22
CA ARG A 408 6.27 -16.70 19.70
C ARG A 408 7.20 -17.12 18.55
N ASP A 409 6.60 -17.62 17.48
CA ASP A 409 7.18 -18.11 16.23
C ASP A 409 7.23 -17.03 15.12
N ALA A 410 6.83 -15.79 15.43
CA ALA A 410 6.76 -14.72 14.45
C ALA A 410 8.13 -14.35 13.87
N ARG A 411 8.27 -14.43 12.54
CA ARG A 411 9.55 -14.22 11.81
C ARG A 411 10.23 -12.88 12.11
N PHE A 412 9.47 -11.82 12.40
CA PHE A 412 10.02 -10.47 12.63
C PHE A 412 9.94 -10.02 14.11
N ARG A 413 9.76 -10.97 15.05
CA ARG A 413 9.56 -10.72 16.50
C ARG A 413 10.65 -9.90 17.20
N SER A 414 11.86 -9.91 16.66
CA SER A 414 13.01 -9.13 17.14
C SER A 414 13.75 -8.41 16.00
N ALA A 415 13.10 -8.21 14.84
CA ALA A 415 13.72 -7.59 13.66
C ALA A 415 13.77 -6.04 13.74
N PHE A 416 12.96 -5.45 14.60
CA PHE A 416 12.82 -4.00 14.76
C PHE A 416 12.95 -3.64 16.25
N ARG A 417 13.41 -2.43 16.55
CA ARG A 417 13.39 -1.90 17.92
C ARG A 417 11.97 -1.50 18.31
N GLU A 418 11.25 -0.86 17.39
CA GLU A 418 9.96 -0.24 17.67
C GLU A 418 9.03 -0.30 16.45
N VAL A 419 7.74 -0.56 16.66
CA VAL A 419 6.71 -0.57 15.62
C VAL A 419 5.46 0.10 16.15
N VAL A 420 5.05 1.19 15.51
CA VAL A 420 3.86 1.97 15.86
C VAL A 420 2.81 1.79 14.77
N PHE A 421 1.63 1.29 15.15
CA PHE A 421 0.46 1.26 14.29
C PHE A 421 -0.33 2.56 14.45
N CYS A 422 -0.20 3.46 13.48
CA CYS A 422 -0.88 4.75 13.46
C CYS A 422 -2.27 4.61 12.82
N ILE A 423 -3.31 4.73 13.65
CA ILE A 423 -4.72 4.56 13.24
C ILE A 423 -5.55 5.70 13.87
N PRO A 424 -5.81 6.79 13.14
CA PRO A 424 -6.54 7.95 13.67
C PRO A 424 -8.00 7.63 14.04
N ASP A 425 -8.67 6.82 13.22
CA ASP A 425 -10.07 6.46 13.42
C ASP A 425 -10.24 5.57 14.66
N ALA A 426 -11.03 6.03 15.62
CA ALA A 426 -11.18 5.36 16.92
C ALA A 426 -11.83 3.98 16.80
N HIS A 427 -12.80 3.81 15.89
CA HIS A 427 -13.47 2.52 15.70
C HIS A 427 -12.53 1.48 15.07
N THR A 428 -11.89 1.83 13.95
CA THR A 428 -10.87 1.00 13.29
C THR A 428 -9.74 0.66 14.26
N ARG A 429 -9.27 1.64 15.05
CA ARG A 429 -8.23 1.43 16.05
C ARG A 429 -8.64 0.41 17.11
N GLY A 430 -9.85 0.54 17.68
CA GLY A 430 -10.35 -0.40 18.69
C GLY A 430 -10.46 -1.84 18.17
N VAL A 431 -10.99 -2.04 16.96
CA VAL A 431 -11.06 -3.37 16.33
C VAL A 431 -9.67 -3.93 16.04
N PHE A 432 -8.77 -3.08 15.54
CA PHE A 432 -7.39 -3.47 15.23
C PHE A 432 -6.61 -3.86 16.48
N GLU A 433 -6.67 -3.06 17.54
CA GLU A 433 -5.97 -3.26 18.81
C GLU A 433 -6.45 -4.54 19.52
N ALA A 434 -7.77 -4.75 19.58
CA ALA A 434 -8.35 -5.98 20.13
C ALA A 434 -7.89 -7.24 19.39
N ALA A 435 -7.85 -7.20 18.05
CA ALA A 435 -7.37 -8.32 17.24
C ALA A 435 -5.85 -8.54 17.35
N LEU A 436 -5.06 -7.45 17.32
CA LEU A 436 -3.58 -7.47 17.38
C LEU A 436 -3.07 -8.07 18.70
N PHE A 437 -3.69 -7.70 19.83
CA PHE A 437 -3.25 -8.11 21.18
C PHE A 437 -4.10 -9.23 21.82
N SER A 438 -5.08 -9.78 21.10
CA SER A 438 -5.87 -10.94 21.56
C SER A 438 -4.96 -12.08 22.07
N ARG A 439 -5.26 -12.68 23.23
CA ARG A 439 -4.52 -13.87 23.68
C ARG A 439 -4.85 -15.04 22.74
N GLY A 440 -3.84 -15.82 22.34
CA GLY A 440 -3.97 -16.82 21.28
C GLY A 440 -4.93 -17.96 21.66
N GLY A 441 -6.07 -18.03 20.97
CA GLY A 441 -7.10 -19.04 21.20
C GLY A 441 -8.02 -19.18 20.00
N GLY A 442 -7.58 -19.98 19.01
CA GLY A 442 -8.40 -20.44 17.88
C GLY A 442 -8.76 -19.40 16.81
N ARG A 443 -9.12 -19.89 15.62
CA ARG A 443 -9.97 -19.14 14.68
C ARG A 443 -11.39 -19.14 15.25
N GLY A 444 -11.73 -18.13 16.05
CA GLY A 444 -13.13 -17.85 16.36
C GLY A 444 -13.91 -17.59 15.07
N PRO A 445 -15.15 -18.09 14.93
CA PRO A 445 -15.91 -17.95 13.70
C PRO A 445 -16.14 -16.47 13.37
N TYR A 446 -16.05 -16.14 12.09
CA TYR A 446 -16.46 -14.85 11.55
C TYR A 446 -17.94 -14.64 11.88
N VAL A 447 -18.25 -13.66 12.73
CA VAL A 447 -19.62 -13.22 13.00
C VAL A 447 -19.92 -12.08 12.02
N PRO A 448 -20.82 -12.28 11.03
CA PRO A 448 -21.29 -11.18 10.20
C PRO A 448 -22.05 -10.20 11.10
N ALA A 449 -21.88 -8.89 10.87
CA ALA A 449 -22.70 -7.88 11.50
C ALA A 449 -24.15 -8.00 10.99
N HIS A 450 -24.96 -8.81 11.68
CA HIS A 450 -26.39 -8.86 11.45
C HIS A 450 -27.04 -7.58 11.96
N ALA A 451 -27.74 -6.89 11.06
CA ALA A 451 -28.64 -5.82 11.42
C ALA A 451 -29.77 -6.37 12.29
N GLY A 452 -30.02 -5.69 13.40
CA GLY A 452 -31.14 -5.97 14.28
C GLY A 452 -31.28 -4.87 15.31
N ASP A 453 -32.24 -3.98 15.08
CA ASP A 453 -33.19 -3.65 16.14
C ASP A 453 -34.56 -3.40 15.52
N GLY A 454 -35.60 -3.74 16.28
CA GLY A 454 -36.95 -4.00 15.79
C GLY A 454 -37.65 -5.14 16.51
N GLY A 455 -37.30 -5.38 17.78
CA GLY A 455 -38.13 -6.16 18.69
C GLY A 455 -39.24 -5.27 19.25
N GLY A 456 -40.49 -5.62 18.98
CA GLY A 456 -41.64 -5.09 19.71
C GLY A 456 -42.17 -6.12 20.70
N ASP A 457 -42.76 -5.64 21.79
CA ASP A 457 -43.95 -6.18 22.49
C ASP A 457 -44.10 -5.46 23.85
N PRO A 458 -45.31 -5.36 24.43
CA PRO A 458 -46.66 -5.43 23.83
C PRO A 458 -47.41 -4.07 23.84
#